data_AF-A0A930W2U0-F1
#
_entry.id   AF-A0A930W2U0-F1
#
_cell.length_a   1.000
_cell.length_b   1.000
_cell.length_c   1.000
_cell.angle_alpha   90.00
_cell.angle_beta   90.00
_cell.angle_gamma   90.00
#
_symmetry.space_group_name_H-M   'P 1'
#
loop_
_entity.id
_entity.type
_entity.pdbx_description
1 polymer ?
#
loop_
_entity_poly.entity_id
_entity_poly.type
_entity_poly.pdbx_seq_one_letter_code
_entity_poly.pdbx_strand_id
1 'polypeptide(L)'
;TLGNVRYGKHLNADRAALIGLYHDASEIITGDMPTPVKYANPEIRDAYHQVEDTAQETLLDTLPDDLRPMYQDILNPRKASEDADEIYTLKLVKAADKLSALIKCIDEAQAGNSEFVTAEASTRSIVIDMAQDLPEVRDFMNEFLPSYGETLDQLL
;
A
#
# COMPACT_ATOMS: atom_id res chain seq x y z
N THR A 1 -16.84 -1.71 1.15
CA THR A 1 -15.76 -0.92 0.52
C THR A 1 -16.37 0.00 -0.54
N LEU A 2 -15.66 1.08 -0.95
CA LEU A 2 -16.08 1.91 -2.09
C LEU A 2 -16.36 1.06 -3.34
N GLY A 3 -15.48 0.10 -3.63
CA GLY A 3 -15.62 -0.89 -4.71
C GLY A 3 -16.96 -1.62 -4.71
N ASN A 4 -17.37 -2.15 -3.56
CA ASN A 4 -18.61 -2.93 -3.48
C ASN A 4 -19.86 -2.04 -3.55
N VAL A 5 -19.82 -0.87 -2.91
CA VAL A 5 -20.99 0.03 -2.82
C VAL A 5 -21.25 0.77 -4.12
N ARG A 6 -20.20 1.26 -4.79
CA ARG A 6 -20.33 2.16 -5.94
C ARG A 6 -20.06 1.49 -7.28
N TYR A 7 -19.21 0.46 -7.29
CA TYR A 7 -18.72 -0.17 -8.50
C TYR A 7 -19.19 -1.61 -8.68
N GLY A 8 -20.11 -2.08 -7.82
CA GLY A 8 -20.72 -3.40 -7.91
C GLY A 8 -19.73 -4.56 -7.76
N LYS A 9 -18.57 -4.32 -7.15
CA LYS A 9 -17.55 -5.35 -6.92
C LYS A 9 -17.93 -6.26 -5.75
N HIS A 10 -17.22 -7.38 -5.64
CA HIS A 10 -17.40 -8.37 -4.58
C HIS A 10 -16.11 -8.60 -3.78
N LEU A 11 -15.43 -7.50 -3.41
CA LEU A 11 -14.15 -7.56 -2.71
C LEU A 11 -14.32 -7.88 -1.23
N ASN A 12 -13.43 -8.70 -0.69
CA ASN A 12 -13.37 -9.02 0.73
C ASN A 12 -12.58 -7.94 1.49
N ALA A 13 -13.28 -7.11 2.27
CA ALA A 13 -12.68 -6.02 3.03
C ALA A 13 -11.75 -6.51 4.14
N ASP A 14 -12.12 -7.59 4.83
CA ASP A 14 -11.35 -8.14 5.96
C ASP A 14 -10.02 -8.70 5.46
N ARG A 15 -10.05 -9.40 4.32
CA ARG A 15 -8.85 -9.87 3.61
C ARG A 15 -7.95 -8.70 3.22
N ALA A 16 -8.51 -7.65 2.62
CA ALA A 16 -7.75 -6.46 2.22
C ALA A 16 -7.09 -5.77 3.43
N ALA A 17 -7.83 -5.63 4.54
CA ALA A 17 -7.33 -5.04 5.78
C ALA A 17 -6.21 -5.89 6.39
N LEU A 18 -6.35 -7.21 6.38
CA LEU A 18 -5.33 -8.12 6.90
C LEU A 18 -4.04 -8.08 6.06
N ILE A 19 -4.15 -8.04 4.73
CA ILE A 19 -2.99 -7.87 3.85
C ILE A 19 -2.34 -6.51 4.11
N GLY A 20 -3.13 -5.43 4.22
CA GLY A 20 -2.63 -4.10 4.56
C GLY A 20 -1.91 -4.05 5.90
N LEU A 21 -2.42 -4.76 6.92
CA LEU A 21 -1.79 -4.82 8.24
C LEU A 21 -0.38 -5.45 8.21
N TYR A 22 -0.15 -6.41 7.31
CA TYR A 22 1.10 -7.17 7.24
C TYR A 22 1.98 -6.80 6.03
N HIS A 23 1.60 -5.81 5.21
CA HIS A 23 2.27 -5.56 3.93
C HIS A 23 3.76 -5.21 4.06
N ASP A 24 4.16 -4.57 5.17
CA ASP A 24 5.55 -4.21 5.50
C ASP A 24 6.17 -5.15 6.55
N ALA A 25 5.55 -6.29 6.86
CA ALA A 25 6.05 -7.18 7.91
C ALA A 25 7.49 -7.67 7.64
N SER A 26 7.87 -7.87 6.37
CA SER A 26 9.22 -8.25 5.98
C SER A 26 10.29 -7.20 6.31
N GLU A 27 9.90 -5.94 6.53
CA GLU A 27 10.82 -4.85 6.87
C GLU A 27 11.48 -5.03 8.23
N ILE A 28 10.96 -5.89 9.10
CA ILE A 28 11.65 -6.30 10.33
C ILE A 28 12.99 -6.97 10.05
N ILE A 29 13.14 -7.59 8.87
CA ILE A 29 14.37 -8.26 8.42
C ILE A 29 15.12 -7.37 7.43
N THR A 30 14.42 -6.80 6.44
CA THR A 30 15.07 -6.05 5.34
C THR A 30 15.46 -4.63 5.74
N GLY A 31 14.81 -4.06 6.76
CA GLY A 31 14.73 -2.62 6.97
C GLY A 31 13.81 -1.95 5.95
N ASP A 32 13.32 -0.76 6.28
CA ASP A 32 12.69 0.14 5.30
C ASP A 32 13.75 0.62 4.31
N MET A 33 13.38 0.62 3.04
CA MET A 33 14.26 1.03 1.97
C MET A 33 13.62 2.19 1.19
N PRO A 34 14.33 3.33 1.06
CA PRO A 34 13.79 4.46 0.35
C PRO A 34 13.36 4.11 -1.08
N THR A 35 12.13 4.50 -1.45
CA THR A 35 11.55 4.25 -2.78
C THR A 35 12.49 4.60 -3.94
N PRO A 36 13.25 5.74 -3.94
CA PRO A 36 14.18 6.05 -5.03
C PRO A 36 15.30 5.02 -5.21
N VAL A 37 15.73 4.37 -4.14
CA VAL A 37 16.76 3.31 -4.18
C VAL A 37 16.17 2.03 -4.75
N LYS A 38 14.97 1.64 -4.29
CA LYS A 38 14.26 0.41 -4.72
C LYS A 38 14.03 0.36 -6.23
N TYR A 39 13.80 1.52 -6.87
CA TYR A 39 13.46 1.63 -8.28
C TYR A 39 14.55 2.28 -9.14
N ALA A 40 15.80 2.35 -8.64
CA ALA A 40 16.90 3.00 -9.35
C ALA A 40 17.21 2.38 -10.72
N ASN A 41 17.12 1.05 -10.84
CA ASN A 41 17.18 0.32 -12.10
C ASN A 41 16.51 -1.07 -11.96
N PRO A 42 16.25 -1.78 -13.08
CA PRO A 42 15.62 -3.09 -13.04
C PRO A 42 16.39 -4.14 -12.24
N GLU A 43 17.72 -4.14 -12.31
CA GLU A 43 18.56 -5.13 -11.62
C GLU A 43 18.47 -4.99 -10.10
N ILE A 44 18.54 -3.75 -9.59
CA ILE A 44 18.38 -3.43 -8.17
C ILE A 44 16.97 -3.78 -7.70
N ARG A 45 15.95 -3.42 -8.47
CA ARG A 45 14.56 -3.74 -8.16
C ARG A 45 14.36 -5.25 -8.03
N ASP A 46 14.87 -6.02 -8.99
CA ASP A 46 14.69 -7.47 -9.01
C ASP A 46 15.50 -8.15 -7.89
N ALA A 47 16.71 -7.66 -7.61
CA ALA A 47 17.49 -8.11 -6.44
C ALA A 47 16.75 -7.84 -5.13
N TYR A 48 16.12 -6.67 -4.99
CA TYR A 48 15.34 -6.36 -3.79
C TYR A 48 14.08 -7.18 -3.65
N HIS A 49 13.37 -7.47 -4.75
CA HIS A 49 12.24 -8.40 -4.69
C HIS A 49 12.67 -9.79 -4.20
N GLN A 50 13.87 -10.27 -4.57
CA GLN A 50 14.40 -11.54 -4.05
C GLN A 50 14.71 -11.47 -2.55
N VAL A 51 15.22 -10.33 -2.07
CA VAL A 51 15.46 -10.10 -0.64
C VAL A 51 14.14 -10.06 0.14
N GLU A 52 13.12 -9.37 -0.37
CA GLU A 52 11.77 -9.33 0.23
C GLU A 52 11.13 -10.73 0.27
N ASP A 53 11.20 -11.49 -0.83
CA ASP A 53 10.71 -12.87 -0.89
C ASP A 53 11.40 -13.76 0.15
N THR A 54 12.73 -13.63 0.30
CA THR A 54 13.49 -14.40 1.29
C THR A 54 13.11 -14.01 2.71
N ALA A 55 12.89 -12.72 2.97
CA ALA A 55 12.45 -12.23 4.27
C ALA A 55 11.03 -12.73 4.62
N GLN A 56 10.10 -12.72 3.65
CA GLN A 56 8.76 -13.27 3.84
C GLN A 56 8.79 -14.77 4.17
N GLU A 57 9.57 -15.57 3.43
CA GLU A 57 9.73 -17.00 3.74
C GLU A 57 10.38 -17.23 5.09
N THR A 58 11.39 -16.41 5.45
CA THR A 58 12.02 -16.48 6.77
C THR A 58 11.00 -16.23 7.88
N LEU A 59 10.10 -15.24 7.72
CA LEU A 59 9.02 -15.00 8.67
C LEU A 59 8.05 -16.18 8.76
N LEU A 60 7.68 -16.77 7.62
CA LEU A 60 6.82 -17.96 7.59
C LEU A 60 7.47 -19.16 8.29
N ASP A 61 8.78 -19.35 8.16
CA ASP A 61 9.55 -20.41 8.81
C ASP A 61 9.63 -20.24 10.34
N THR A 62 9.38 -19.03 10.88
CA THR A 62 9.31 -18.82 12.33
C THR A 62 7.98 -19.25 12.96
N LEU A 63 6.95 -19.49 12.15
CA LEU A 63 5.64 -19.88 12.63
C LEU A 63 5.57 -21.38 12.93
N PRO A 64 4.74 -21.78 13.91
CA PRO A 64 4.32 -23.18 14.06
C PRO A 64 3.73 -23.74 12.75
N ASP A 65 4.00 -25.02 12.47
CA ASP A 65 3.60 -25.68 11.22
C ASP A 65 2.08 -25.61 10.95
N ASP A 66 1.25 -25.61 12.00
CA ASP A 66 -0.20 -25.52 11.90
C ASP A 66 -0.71 -24.12 11.52
N LEU A 67 0.08 -23.08 11.80
CA LEU A 67 -0.27 -21.68 11.51
C LEU A 67 0.33 -21.18 10.20
N ARG A 68 1.47 -21.72 9.76
CA ARG A 68 2.16 -21.29 8.53
C ARG A 68 1.22 -21.16 7.32
N PRO A 69 0.33 -22.12 7.00
CA PRO A 69 -0.56 -22.02 5.83
C PRO A 69 -1.49 -20.80 5.88
N MET A 70 -1.96 -20.40 7.07
CA MET A 70 -2.85 -19.24 7.19
C MET A 70 -2.14 -17.91 6.91
N TYR A 71 -0.85 -17.82 7.24
CA TYR A 71 -0.05 -16.61 7.04
C TYR A 71 0.59 -16.53 5.66
N GLN A 72 0.79 -17.66 4.99
CA GLN A 72 1.39 -17.71 3.65
C GLN A 72 0.65 -16.79 2.68
N ASP A 73 -0.67 -16.84 2.67
CA ASP A 73 -1.50 -16.05 1.77
C ASP A 73 -1.66 -14.58 2.20
N ILE A 74 -1.15 -14.21 3.37
CA ILE A 74 -1.17 -12.85 3.93
C ILE A 74 0.19 -12.18 3.70
N LEU A 75 1.28 -12.89 3.99
CA LEU A 75 2.66 -12.43 3.85
C LEU A 75 3.16 -12.51 2.41
N ASN A 76 2.65 -13.45 1.61
CA ASN A 76 2.96 -13.56 0.19
C ASN A 76 1.70 -13.61 -0.70
N PRO A 77 0.86 -12.57 -0.68
CA PRO A 77 -0.43 -12.59 -1.34
C PRO A 77 -0.33 -12.63 -2.87
N ARG A 78 0.81 -12.22 -3.45
CA ARG A 78 1.04 -12.28 -4.92
C ARG A 78 1.15 -13.71 -5.44
N LYS A 79 1.54 -14.66 -4.60
CA LYS A 79 1.68 -16.08 -4.95
C LYS A 79 0.46 -16.91 -4.54
N ALA A 80 -0.50 -16.31 -3.83
CA ALA A 80 -1.62 -17.00 -3.21
C ALA A 80 -2.78 -17.31 -4.18
N SER A 81 -3.02 -16.47 -5.18
CA SER A 81 -4.20 -16.60 -6.03
C SER A 81 -4.07 -15.95 -7.39
N GLU A 82 -4.68 -16.59 -8.40
CA GLU A 82 -4.90 -16.04 -9.74
C GLU A 82 -6.30 -15.43 -9.90
N ASP A 83 -7.09 -15.41 -8.82
CA ASP A 83 -8.44 -14.83 -8.82
C ASP A 83 -8.41 -13.32 -9.13
N ALA A 84 -9.30 -12.90 -10.03
CA ALA A 84 -9.31 -11.52 -10.52
C ALA A 84 -9.68 -10.51 -9.43
N ASP A 85 -10.58 -10.88 -8.50
CA ASP A 85 -11.00 -10.00 -7.41
C ASP A 85 -9.91 -9.91 -6.33
N GLU A 86 -9.18 -11.00 -6.06
CA GLU A 86 -8.00 -10.95 -5.20
C GLU A 86 -6.90 -10.09 -5.83
N ILE A 87 -6.57 -10.28 -7.11
CA ILE A 87 -5.59 -9.43 -7.81
C ILE A 87 -6.01 -7.96 -7.77
N TYR A 88 -7.30 -7.66 -7.96
CA TYR A 88 -7.82 -6.30 -7.86
C TYR A 88 -7.68 -5.74 -6.44
N THR A 89 -7.93 -6.56 -5.42
CA THR A 89 -7.73 -6.21 -4.01
C THR A 89 -6.27 -5.85 -3.73
N LEU A 90 -5.30 -6.58 -4.27
CA LEU A 90 -3.87 -6.25 -4.12
C LEU A 90 -3.50 -4.91 -4.76
N LYS A 91 -4.13 -4.56 -5.89
CA LYS A 91 -3.95 -3.23 -6.51
C LYS A 91 -4.49 -2.13 -5.60
N LEU A 92 -5.62 -2.34 -4.95
CA LEU A 92 -6.18 -1.40 -3.98
C LEU A 92 -5.31 -1.26 -2.73
N VAL A 93 -4.77 -2.35 -2.18
CA VAL A 93 -3.84 -2.29 -1.03
C VAL A 93 -2.59 -1.49 -1.39
N LYS A 94 -2.02 -1.73 -2.59
CA LYS A 94 -0.88 -0.94 -3.09
C LYS A 94 -1.23 0.54 -3.26
N ALA A 95 -2.43 0.86 -3.72
CA ALA A 95 -2.88 2.24 -3.83
C ALA A 95 -3.10 2.88 -2.45
N ALA A 96 -3.58 2.11 -1.46
CA ALA A 96 -3.75 2.56 -0.09
C ALA A 96 -2.41 2.91 0.57
N ASP A 97 -1.36 2.11 0.36
CA ASP A 97 0.02 2.44 0.77
C ASP A 97 0.45 3.81 0.19
N LYS A 98 0.26 4.02 -1.12
CA LYS A 98 0.63 5.31 -1.76
C LYS A 98 -0.24 6.49 -1.31
N LEU A 99 -1.52 6.27 -1.01
CA LEU A 99 -2.37 7.28 -0.40
C LEU A 99 -1.89 7.64 1.02
N SER A 100 -1.51 6.65 1.83
CA SER A 100 -0.94 6.87 3.17
C SER A 100 0.34 7.69 3.10
N ALA A 101 1.26 7.35 2.18
CA ALA A 101 2.48 8.11 1.94
C ALA A 101 2.18 9.55 1.48
N LEU A 102 1.17 9.76 0.63
CA LEU A 102 0.76 11.09 0.19
C LEU A 102 0.21 11.93 1.35
N ILE A 103 -0.68 11.35 2.17
CA ILE A 103 -1.24 12.01 3.36
C ILE A 103 -0.10 12.44 4.29
N LYS A 104 0.87 11.55 4.56
CA LYS A 104 2.05 11.88 5.36
C LYS A 104 2.83 13.07 4.78
N CYS A 105 2.99 13.14 3.47
CA CYS A 105 3.67 14.27 2.83
C CYS A 105 2.89 15.59 2.98
N ILE A 106 1.55 15.55 2.86
CA ILE A 106 0.68 16.72 3.05
C ILE A 106 0.81 17.25 4.48
N ASP A 107 0.71 16.36 5.47
CA ASP A 107 0.79 16.73 6.89
C ASP A 107 2.16 17.35 7.23
N GLU A 108 3.26 16.75 6.74
CA GLU A 108 4.62 17.27 6.95
C GLU A 108 4.83 18.63 6.27
N ALA A 109 4.36 18.78 5.03
CA ALA A 109 4.46 20.05 4.31
C ALA A 109 3.71 21.17 5.04
N GLN A 110 2.51 20.89 5.58
CA GLN A 110 1.74 21.83 6.38
C GLN A 110 2.39 22.14 7.73
N ALA A 111 3.09 21.19 8.34
CA ALA A 111 3.91 21.42 9.52
C ALA A 111 5.16 22.29 9.24
N GLY A 112 5.38 22.70 7.99
CA GLY A 112 6.48 23.55 7.57
C GLY A 112 7.74 22.77 7.17
N ASN A 113 7.65 21.46 6.99
CA ASN A 113 8.76 20.62 6.58
C ASN A 113 8.93 20.64 5.06
N SER A 114 9.80 21.51 4.55
CA SER A 114 10.03 21.67 3.11
C SER A 114 10.66 20.45 2.43
N GLU A 115 11.24 19.50 3.19
CA GLU A 115 11.81 18.27 2.62
C GLU A 115 10.75 17.39 1.93
N PHE A 116 9.48 17.52 2.37
CA PHE A 116 8.38 16.73 1.85
C PHE A 116 7.70 17.32 0.60
N VAL A 117 8.03 18.54 0.19
CA VAL A 117 7.37 19.19 -0.97
C VAL A 117 7.60 18.39 -2.27
N THR A 118 8.82 17.92 -2.50
CA THR A 118 9.13 17.09 -3.68
C THR A 118 8.56 15.67 -3.56
N ALA A 119 8.55 15.11 -2.36
CA ALA A 119 7.95 13.81 -2.08
C ALA A 119 6.42 13.83 -2.28
N GLU A 120 5.76 14.91 -1.87
CA GLU A 120 4.32 15.11 -2.07
C GLU A 120 4.00 15.15 -3.56
N ALA A 121 4.69 15.99 -4.34
CA ALA A 121 4.43 16.15 -5.77
C ALA A 121 4.61 14.83 -6.54
N SER A 122 5.68 14.09 -6.25
CA SER A 122 5.95 12.79 -6.88
C SER A 122 4.94 11.72 -6.47
N THR A 123 4.62 11.61 -5.18
CA THR A 123 3.63 10.65 -4.67
C THR A 123 2.23 10.96 -5.19
N ARG A 124 1.85 12.25 -5.25
CA ARG A 124 0.58 12.71 -5.82
C ARG A 124 0.44 12.30 -7.27
N SER A 125 1.50 12.44 -8.09
CA SER A 125 1.49 11.98 -9.48
C SER A 125 1.22 10.47 -9.58
N ILE A 126 1.87 9.67 -8.76
CA ILE A 126 1.68 8.21 -8.72
C ILE A 126 0.22 7.85 -8.39
N VAL A 127 -0.37 8.52 -7.39
CA VAL A 127 -1.77 8.27 -7.00
C VAL A 127 -2.74 8.71 -8.10
N ILE A 128 -2.49 9.84 -8.77
CA ILE A 128 -3.29 10.30 -9.92
C ILE A 128 -3.27 9.26 -11.06
N ASP A 129 -2.09 8.71 -11.36
CA ASP A 129 -1.95 7.69 -12.40
C ASP A 129 -2.72 6.41 -12.01
N MET A 130 -2.62 5.97 -10.76
CA MET A 130 -3.42 4.84 -10.25
C MET A 130 -4.93 5.09 -10.33
N ALA A 131 -5.38 6.33 -10.09
CA ALA A 131 -6.79 6.72 -10.16
C ALA A 131 -7.37 6.69 -11.58
N GLN A 132 -6.56 6.50 -12.63
CA GLN A 132 -7.05 6.26 -13.99
C GLN A 132 -7.76 4.90 -14.10
N ASP A 133 -7.19 3.88 -13.46
CA ASP A 133 -7.67 2.48 -13.50
C ASP A 133 -8.42 2.03 -12.23
N LEU A 134 -8.28 2.78 -11.14
CA LEU A 134 -8.89 2.50 -9.83
C LEU A 134 -9.87 3.63 -9.46
N PRO A 135 -11.17 3.50 -9.79
CA PRO A 135 -12.13 4.57 -9.52
C PRO A 135 -12.36 4.78 -8.01
N GLU A 136 -12.12 3.78 -7.15
CA GLU A 136 -12.12 3.95 -5.69
C GLU A 136 -11.03 4.93 -5.22
N VAL A 137 -9.86 4.92 -5.86
CA VAL A 137 -8.77 5.85 -5.55
C VAL A 137 -9.18 7.25 -5.97
N ARG A 138 -9.81 7.40 -7.15
CA ARG A 138 -10.34 8.68 -7.62
C ARG A 138 -11.39 9.27 -6.66
N ASP A 139 -12.34 8.44 -6.24
CA ASP A 139 -13.34 8.85 -5.26
C ASP A 139 -12.68 9.28 -3.95
N PHE A 140 -11.69 8.52 -3.47
CA PHE A 140 -10.98 8.87 -2.26
C PHE A 140 -10.26 10.22 -2.38
N MET A 141 -9.59 10.46 -3.50
CA MET A 141 -8.91 11.72 -3.78
C MET A 141 -9.85 12.92 -3.85
N ASN A 142 -11.08 12.72 -4.35
CA ASN A 142 -12.04 13.81 -4.51
C ASN A 142 -12.84 14.09 -3.24
N GLU A 143 -13.12 13.06 -2.44
CA GLU A 143 -14.08 13.14 -1.34
C GLU A 143 -13.42 13.12 0.05
N PHE A 144 -12.30 12.43 0.22
CA PHE A 144 -11.67 12.26 1.54
C PHE A 144 -10.32 12.97 1.62
N LEU A 145 -9.48 12.90 0.58
CA LEU A 145 -8.16 13.50 0.56
C LEU A 145 -8.15 15.02 0.86
N PRO A 146 -9.11 15.85 0.38
CA PRO A 146 -9.08 17.30 0.63
C PRO A 146 -9.16 17.69 2.10
N SER A 147 -9.74 16.83 2.94
CA SER A 147 -9.83 17.06 4.39
C SER A 147 -8.58 16.66 5.16
N TYR A 148 -7.63 15.97 4.52
CA TYR A 148 -6.34 15.71 5.15
C TYR A 148 -5.51 17.00 5.16
N GLY A 149 -5.06 17.36 6.35
CA GLY A 149 -4.42 18.65 6.61
C GLY A 149 -5.39 19.78 6.97
N GLU A 150 -6.68 19.48 7.16
CA GLU A 150 -7.59 20.39 7.83
C GLU A 150 -7.45 20.26 9.36
N THR A 151 -7.65 21.36 10.08
CA THR A 151 -7.76 21.35 11.54
C THR A 151 -9.10 20.77 11.97
N LEU A 152 -9.21 20.38 13.24
CA LEU A 152 -10.49 19.94 13.80
C LEU A 152 -11.62 20.96 13.60
N ASP A 153 -11.31 22.26 13.70
CA ASP A 153 -12.29 23.34 13.50
C ASP A 153 -12.75 23.47 12.04
N GLN A 154 -11.92 23.04 11.08
CA GLN A 154 -12.27 23.03 9.65
C GLN A 154 -13.12 21.81 9.27
N LEU A 155 -13.01 20.72 10.04
CA LEU A 155 -13.74 19.47 9.85
C LEU A 155 -15.17 19.47 10.43
N LEU A 156 -15.47 20.38 11.37
CA LEU A 156 -16.74 20.46 12.09
C LEU A 156 -17.67 21.54 11.51
#